data_AF-A0AA43D046-F1
#
_entry.id   AF-A0AA43D046-F1
#
_cell.length_a   1.000
_cell.length_b   1.000
_cell.length_c   1.000
_cell.angle_alpha   90.00
_cell.angle_beta   90.00
_cell.angle_gamma   90.00
#
_symmetry.space_group_name_H-M   'P 1'
#
loop_
_entity.id
_entity.type
_entity.pdbx_description
1 polymer ?
#
loop_
_entity_poly.entity_id
_entity_poly.type
_entity_poly.pdbx_seq_one_letter_code
_entity_poly.pdbx_strand_id
1 'polypeptide(L)'
;MLCSIGAAHGRGSPQAPGDSAKKNAATTKAGDAAETARTARALHAAQDRAVVNFRRNQERKAATAKAAHARTVADKAAAAEETRIEARALARAQDRVVAHYKGLPFEKAARRVEVLTCFTGIQDRHARIGVQLVDGMVNHFSFYSKAKPRTCSIDAARDGAFNHWEDVGAGAKVTLAEEKGVLLIKRMGRGYHFLFRGVDRMRYCGMDGTINGSLTVTRGKIQCDVQGIMDGHQG
;
A
#
# COMPACT_ATOMS: atom_id res chain seq x y z
N MET A 1 21.79 -15.74 11.98
CA MET A 1 21.34 -16.50 13.16
C MET A 1 21.31 -17.97 12.80
N LEU A 2 22.24 -18.71 13.40
CA LEU A 2 22.22 -20.13 13.77
C LEU A 2 21.73 -21.19 12.76
N CYS A 3 22.72 -21.92 12.22
CA CYS A 3 22.61 -23.29 11.74
C CYS A 3 22.10 -24.24 12.84
N SER A 4 21.33 -25.27 12.47
CA SER A 4 21.17 -26.47 13.30
C SER A 4 21.03 -27.69 12.41
N ILE A 5 22.08 -28.52 12.46
CA ILE A 5 22.22 -29.82 11.84
C ILE A 5 21.80 -30.84 12.89
N GLY A 6 20.77 -31.64 12.62
CA GLY A 6 20.35 -32.76 13.47
C GLY A 6 20.87 -34.08 12.89
N ALA A 7 21.89 -34.65 13.51
CA ALA A 7 22.39 -35.99 13.22
C ALA A 7 21.76 -37.01 14.18
N ALA A 8 21.10 -38.05 13.65
CA ALA A 8 20.63 -39.18 14.44
C ALA A 8 21.52 -40.40 14.15
N HIS A 9 22.27 -40.83 15.17
CA HIS A 9 23.09 -42.04 15.18
C HIS A 9 22.24 -43.23 15.63
N GLY A 10 22.01 -44.21 14.74
CA GLY A 10 21.45 -45.52 15.07
C GLY A 10 22.58 -46.52 15.30
N ARG A 11 22.65 -47.10 16.51
CA ARG A 11 23.57 -48.18 16.90
C ARG A 11 23.09 -49.51 16.29
N GLY A 12 24.00 -50.25 15.67
CA GLY A 12 23.78 -51.63 15.22
C GLY A 12 24.82 -52.57 15.83
N SER A 13 24.32 -53.69 16.39
CA SER A 13 25.05 -54.72 17.15
C SER A 13 26.15 -55.46 16.36
N PRO A 14 27.17 -56.02 17.06
CA PRO A 14 28.18 -56.89 16.44
C PRO A 14 27.65 -58.31 16.26
N GLN A 15 27.78 -58.86 15.05
CA GLN A 15 27.48 -60.25 14.73
C GLN A 15 28.77 -61.02 14.43
N ALA A 16 28.83 -62.25 14.92
CA ALA A 16 30.00 -63.12 15.01
C ALA A 16 30.56 -63.60 13.65
N PRO A 17 31.85 -63.98 13.57
CA PRO A 17 32.47 -64.52 12.36
C PRO A 17 32.11 -66.00 12.20
N GLY A 18 31.31 -66.31 11.19
CA GLY A 18 30.98 -67.67 10.78
C GLY A 18 31.71 -68.05 9.49
N ASP A 19 32.53 -69.09 9.58
CA ASP A 19 33.21 -69.78 8.50
C ASP A 19 32.31 -70.06 7.28
N SER A 20 32.69 -69.53 6.12
CA SER A 20 32.13 -69.92 4.81
C SER A 20 33.11 -69.60 3.67
N ALA A 21 34.38 -69.92 3.87
CA ALA A 21 35.36 -69.94 2.78
C ALA A 21 35.26 -71.28 2.04
N LYS A 22 34.66 -71.30 0.83
CA LYS A 22 35.00 -72.16 -0.33
C LYS A 22 33.88 -72.42 -1.37
N LYS A 23 32.79 -71.63 -1.46
CA LYS A 23 31.77 -71.84 -2.53
C LYS A 23 31.36 -70.62 -3.40
N ASN A 24 32.03 -69.47 -3.32
CA ASN A 24 31.56 -68.24 -4.00
C ASN A 24 32.51 -67.67 -5.07
N ALA A 25 33.21 -68.50 -5.84
CA ALA A 25 34.05 -68.01 -6.94
C ALA A 25 33.30 -67.89 -8.28
N ALA A 26 32.08 -68.43 -8.41
CA ALA A 26 31.30 -68.41 -9.65
C ALA A 26 30.09 -67.45 -9.64
N THR A 27 29.66 -66.97 -8.47
CA THR A 27 28.49 -66.09 -8.30
C THR A 27 28.83 -64.59 -8.28
N THR A 28 30.09 -64.23 -8.07
CA THR A 28 30.58 -62.84 -8.06
C THR A 28 30.51 -62.19 -9.43
N LYS A 29 30.85 -62.94 -10.50
CA LYS A 29 30.90 -62.39 -11.87
C LYS A 29 29.54 -61.96 -12.44
N ALA A 30 28.43 -62.54 -11.97
CA ALA A 30 27.07 -62.18 -12.40
C ALA A 30 26.50 -60.98 -11.61
N GLY A 31 26.89 -60.81 -10.34
CA GLY A 31 26.50 -59.68 -9.51
C GLY A 31 27.10 -58.36 -10.01
N ASP A 32 28.39 -58.39 -10.36
CA ASP A 32 29.14 -57.22 -10.82
C ASP A 32 28.56 -56.62 -12.12
N ALA A 33 28.09 -57.48 -13.04
CA ALA A 33 27.46 -57.04 -14.28
C ALA A 33 26.09 -56.37 -14.05
N ALA A 34 25.29 -56.92 -13.14
CA ALA A 34 23.97 -56.35 -12.80
C ALA A 34 24.11 -55.02 -12.04
N GLU A 35 25.11 -54.90 -11.17
CA GLU A 35 25.43 -53.65 -10.46
C GLU A 35 25.91 -52.57 -11.44
N THR A 36 26.81 -52.92 -12.36
CA THR A 36 27.29 -52.01 -13.42
C THR A 36 26.14 -51.51 -14.31
N ALA A 37 25.18 -52.37 -14.65
CA ALA A 37 24.01 -51.96 -15.42
C ALA A 37 23.08 -51.02 -14.63
N ARG A 38 22.93 -51.21 -13.31
CA ARG A 38 22.13 -50.33 -12.44
C ARG A 38 22.79 -48.97 -12.28
N THR A 39 24.10 -48.92 -12.06
CA THR A 39 24.85 -47.66 -11.93
C THR A 39 24.84 -46.88 -13.24
N ALA A 40 24.99 -47.54 -14.39
CA ALA A 40 24.86 -46.90 -15.71
C ALA A 40 23.48 -46.26 -15.92
N ARG A 41 22.39 -46.99 -15.60
CA ARG A 41 21.01 -46.45 -15.68
C ARG A 41 20.79 -45.28 -14.72
N ALA A 42 21.31 -45.38 -13.49
CA ALA A 42 21.21 -44.31 -12.51
C ALA A 42 21.95 -43.04 -12.96
N LEU A 43 23.13 -43.19 -13.56
CA LEU A 43 23.91 -42.09 -14.12
C LEU A 43 23.18 -41.41 -15.29
N HIS A 44 22.63 -42.20 -16.23
CA HIS A 44 21.81 -41.67 -17.32
C HIS A 44 20.60 -40.89 -16.81
N ALA A 45 19.84 -41.46 -15.87
CA ALA A 45 18.70 -40.77 -15.28
C ALA A 45 19.11 -39.49 -14.52
N ALA A 46 20.31 -39.46 -13.92
CA ALA A 46 20.84 -38.26 -13.28
C ALA A 46 21.21 -37.18 -14.30
N GLN A 47 21.81 -37.57 -15.44
CA GLN A 47 22.12 -36.66 -16.55
C GLN A 47 20.84 -36.07 -17.15
N ASP A 48 19.81 -36.88 -17.41
CA ASP A 48 18.53 -36.41 -17.94
C ASP A 48 17.87 -35.40 -16.99
N ARG A 49 17.86 -35.70 -15.68
CA ARG A 49 17.35 -34.76 -14.67
C ARG A 49 18.15 -33.45 -14.64
N ALA A 50 19.47 -33.52 -14.80
CA ALA A 50 20.32 -32.33 -14.82
C ALA A 50 20.00 -31.43 -16.03
N VAL A 51 19.81 -32.01 -17.22
CA VAL A 51 19.43 -31.28 -18.44
C VAL A 51 18.06 -30.63 -18.29
N VAL A 52 17.07 -31.36 -17.78
CA VAL A 52 15.71 -30.82 -17.53
C VAL A 52 15.75 -29.66 -16.53
N ASN A 53 16.48 -29.80 -15.43
CA ASN A 53 16.63 -28.74 -14.42
C ASN A 53 17.36 -27.52 -14.98
N PHE A 54 18.39 -27.72 -15.80
CA PHE A 54 19.09 -26.63 -16.47
C PHE A 54 18.15 -25.84 -17.39
N ARG A 55 17.38 -26.54 -18.23
CA ARG A 55 16.39 -25.91 -19.11
C ARG A 55 15.35 -25.10 -18.33
N ARG A 56 14.79 -25.69 -17.26
CA ARG A 56 13.83 -25.01 -16.38
C ARG A 56 14.43 -23.76 -15.72
N ASN A 57 15.69 -23.82 -15.32
CA ASN A 57 16.39 -22.66 -14.76
C ASN A 57 16.63 -21.56 -15.80
N GLN A 58 16.94 -21.91 -17.05
CA GLN A 58 17.05 -20.94 -18.12
C GLN A 58 15.71 -20.27 -18.44
N GLU A 59 14.63 -21.04 -18.51
CA GLU A 59 13.27 -20.51 -18.73
C GLU A 59 12.84 -19.57 -17.59
N ARG A 60 13.15 -19.92 -16.33
CA ARG A 60 12.91 -19.03 -15.17
C ARG A 60 13.69 -17.73 -15.26
N LYS A 61 14.97 -17.78 -15.64
CA LYS A 61 15.80 -16.58 -15.84
C LYS A 61 15.26 -15.69 -16.96
N ALA A 62 14.82 -16.28 -18.07
CA ALA A 62 14.20 -15.54 -19.17
C ALA A 62 12.88 -14.89 -18.75
N ALA A 63 12.05 -15.61 -17.99
CA ALA A 63 10.79 -15.09 -17.48
C ALA A 63 10.99 -13.92 -16.49
N THR A 64 11.95 -14.02 -15.58
CA THR A 64 12.25 -12.93 -14.64
C THR A 64 12.83 -11.70 -15.35
N ALA A 65 13.71 -11.90 -16.33
CA ALA A 65 14.24 -10.81 -17.16
C ALA A 65 13.12 -10.09 -17.93
N LYS A 66 12.19 -10.85 -18.53
CA LYS A 66 11.03 -10.29 -19.24
C LYS A 66 10.12 -9.50 -18.29
N ALA A 67 9.85 -10.02 -17.10
CA ALA A 67 9.05 -9.32 -16.09
C ALA A 67 9.72 -8.04 -15.59
N ALA A 68 11.05 -8.06 -15.37
CA ALA A 68 11.80 -6.87 -15.00
C ALA A 68 11.75 -5.80 -16.10
N HIS A 69 11.94 -6.19 -17.37
CA HIS A 69 11.84 -5.27 -18.49
C HIS A 69 10.43 -4.65 -18.59
N ALA A 70 9.37 -5.45 -18.48
CA ALA A 70 8.00 -4.96 -18.51
C ALA A 70 7.71 -3.92 -17.41
N ARG A 71 8.24 -4.12 -16.20
CA ARG A 71 8.13 -3.12 -15.11
C ARG A 71 8.84 -1.82 -15.47
N THR A 72 10.07 -1.88 -15.96
CA THR A 72 10.81 -0.66 -16.37
C THR A 72 10.12 0.12 -17.49
N VAL A 73 9.44 -0.57 -18.42
CA VAL A 73 8.65 0.08 -19.47
C VAL A 73 7.41 0.75 -18.89
N ALA A 74 6.70 0.08 -17.97
CA ALA A 74 5.53 0.64 -17.30
C ALA A 74 5.88 1.87 -16.45
N ASP A 75 6.98 1.82 -15.70
CA ASP A 75 7.44 2.94 -14.87
C ASP A 75 7.82 4.16 -15.73
N LYS A 76 8.49 3.94 -16.86
CA LYS A 76 8.81 5.01 -17.84
C LYS A 76 7.54 5.61 -18.46
N ALA A 77 6.54 4.79 -18.77
CA ALA A 77 5.28 5.28 -19.31
C ALA A 77 4.51 6.13 -18.27
N ALA A 78 4.50 5.72 -16.99
CA ALA A 78 3.90 6.49 -15.92
C ALA A 78 4.59 7.85 -15.72
N ALA A 79 5.92 7.88 -15.69
CA ALA A 79 6.69 9.13 -15.60
C ALA A 79 6.48 10.04 -16.82
N ALA A 80 6.36 9.47 -18.03
CA ALA A 80 6.04 10.24 -19.23
C ALA A 80 4.64 10.86 -19.18
N GLU A 81 3.65 10.21 -18.57
CA GLU A 81 2.32 10.80 -18.43
C GLU A 81 2.29 11.92 -17.37
N GLU A 82 3.00 11.75 -16.26
CA GLU A 82 3.12 12.80 -15.23
C GLU A 82 3.76 14.07 -15.81
N THR A 83 4.86 13.92 -16.54
CA THR A 83 5.52 15.06 -17.23
C THR A 83 4.61 15.73 -18.26
N ARG A 84 3.75 14.99 -18.97
CA ARG A 84 2.75 15.58 -19.88
C ARG A 84 1.66 16.36 -19.14
N ILE A 85 1.23 15.89 -17.97
CA ILE A 85 0.26 16.59 -17.13
C ILE A 85 0.86 17.91 -16.62
N GLU A 86 2.09 17.88 -16.12
CA GLU A 86 2.81 19.08 -15.66
C GLU A 86 3.04 20.08 -16.79
N ALA A 87 3.50 19.62 -17.96
CA ALA A 87 3.70 20.49 -19.13
C ALA A 87 2.39 21.18 -19.56
N ARG A 88 1.27 20.46 -19.55
CA ARG A 88 -0.05 21.04 -19.84
C ARG A 88 -0.50 22.05 -18.78
N ALA A 89 -0.21 21.80 -17.50
CA ALA A 89 -0.52 22.74 -16.43
C ALA A 89 0.31 24.03 -16.56
N LEU A 90 1.60 23.90 -16.88
CA LEU A 90 2.49 25.04 -17.10
C LEU A 90 2.07 25.87 -18.32
N ALA A 91 1.70 25.22 -19.43
CA ALA A 91 1.19 25.91 -20.62
C ALA A 91 -0.06 26.74 -20.29
N ARG A 92 -1.02 26.17 -19.54
CA ARG A 92 -2.22 26.91 -19.09
C ARG A 92 -1.88 28.06 -18.15
N ALA A 93 -0.85 27.93 -17.33
CA ALA A 93 -0.39 29.01 -16.47
C ALA A 93 0.23 30.15 -17.31
N GLN A 94 1.04 29.83 -18.31
CA GLN A 94 1.62 30.80 -19.22
C GLN A 94 0.54 31.54 -20.04
N ASP A 95 -0.45 30.83 -20.56
CA ASP A 95 -1.59 31.44 -21.26
C ASP A 95 -2.30 32.47 -20.38
N ARG A 96 -2.46 32.18 -19.09
CA ARG A 96 -3.07 33.12 -18.14
C ARG A 96 -2.23 34.39 -17.97
N VAL A 97 -0.92 34.25 -17.86
CA VAL A 97 0.00 35.38 -17.74
C VAL A 97 -0.04 36.23 -19.01
N VAL A 98 0.01 35.61 -20.19
CA VAL A 98 -0.06 36.33 -21.48
C VAL A 98 -1.38 37.08 -21.64
N ALA A 99 -2.50 36.46 -21.27
CA ALA A 99 -3.80 37.12 -21.31
C ALA A 99 -3.87 38.34 -20.37
N HIS A 100 -3.19 38.28 -19.21
CA HIS A 100 -3.16 39.38 -18.24
C HIS A 100 -2.40 40.58 -18.82
N TYR A 101 -1.27 40.34 -19.48
CA TYR A 101 -0.48 41.41 -20.11
C TYR A 101 -1.13 42.00 -21.36
N LYS A 102 -1.99 41.25 -22.06
CA LYS A 102 -2.69 41.73 -23.27
C LYS A 102 -3.95 42.55 -22.98
N GLY A 103 -4.29 42.79 -21.70
CA GLY A 103 -5.45 43.61 -21.34
C GLY A 103 -6.79 43.04 -21.82
N LEU A 104 -6.83 41.75 -22.17
CA LEU A 104 -8.07 41.08 -22.51
C LEU A 104 -8.91 40.98 -21.21
N PRO A 105 -10.22 41.27 -21.26
CA PRO A 105 -11.07 41.10 -20.10
C PRO A 105 -11.03 39.63 -19.68
N PHE A 106 -10.30 39.34 -18.61
CA PHE A 106 -10.49 38.11 -17.87
C PHE A 106 -11.90 38.20 -17.31
N GLU A 107 -12.86 37.59 -17.99
CA GLU A 107 -13.96 36.97 -17.25
C GLU A 107 -13.28 36.15 -16.16
N LYS A 108 -13.41 36.60 -14.89
CA LYS A 108 -13.02 35.79 -13.74
C LYS A 108 -13.79 34.51 -13.90
N ALA A 109 -13.14 33.47 -14.45
CA ALA A 109 -13.74 32.16 -14.61
C ALA A 109 -14.38 31.83 -13.26
N ALA A 110 -15.72 31.70 -13.25
CA ALA A 110 -16.47 31.55 -12.02
C ALA A 110 -15.79 30.45 -11.20
N ARG A 111 -15.34 30.79 -9.98
CA ARG A 111 -14.63 29.86 -9.10
C ARG A 111 -15.47 28.59 -9.01
N ARG A 112 -14.87 27.45 -9.35
CA ARG A 112 -15.62 26.20 -9.36
C ARG A 112 -15.78 25.75 -7.92
N VAL A 113 -16.94 26.05 -7.33
CA VAL A 113 -17.32 25.59 -6.00
C VAL A 113 -17.99 24.22 -6.13
N GLU A 114 -17.41 23.21 -5.50
CA GLU A 114 -17.94 21.85 -5.45
C GLU A 114 -18.13 21.47 -3.98
N VAL A 115 -19.29 20.92 -3.62
CA VAL A 115 -19.57 20.45 -2.25
C VAL A 115 -19.66 18.93 -2.28
N LEU A 116 -18.84 18.27 -1.46
CA LEU A 116 -18.87 16.83 -1.25
C LEU A 116 -19.44 16.53 0.13
N THR A 117 -20.37 15.59 0.20
CA THR A 117 -20.92 15.12 1.46
C THR A 117 -20.92 13.60 1.49
N CYS A 118 -20.51 13.00 2.59
CA CYS A 118 -20.70 11.58 2.79
C CYS A 118 -21.13 11.25 4.24
N PHE A 119 -21.77 10.09 4.38
CA PHE A 119 -22.32 9.54 5.61
C PHE A 119 -21.95 8.07 5.75
N THR A 120 -21.67 7.62 6.97
CA THR A 120 -21.49 6.20 7.26
C THR A 120 -22.01 5.85 8.65
N GLY A 121 -22.55 4.64 8.83
CA GLY A 121 -23.07 4.13 10.10
C GLY A 121 -24.58 4.24 10.28
N ILE A 122 -25.04 4.08 11.53
CA ILE A 122 -26.45 4.04 11.96
C ILE A 122 -26.75 5.13 13.00
N GLN A 123 -28.02 5.29 13.37
CA GLN A 123 -28.50 6.39 14.23
C GLN A 123 -27.65 6.65 15.49
N ASP A 124 -27.15 5.59 16.13
CA ASP A 124 -26.41 5.66 17.39
C ASP A 124 -24.88 5.56 17.23
N ARG A 125 -24.42 5.20 16.03
CA ARG A 125 -23.00 5.13 15.67
C ARG A 125 -22.82 5.54 14.22
N HIS A 126 -22.54 6.81 13.96
CA HIS A 126 -22.33 7.32 12.60
C HIS A 126 -21.29 8.44 12.53
N ALA A 127 -20.79 8.66 11.31
CA ALA A 127 -19.95 9.79 10.94
C ALA A 127 -20.48 10.46 9.67
N ARG A 128 -20.36 11.78 9.62
CA ARG A 128 -20.76 12.69 8.55
C ARG A 128 -19.61 13.62 8.26
N ILE A 129 -19.39 13.92 6.99
CA ILE A 129 -18.50 15.00 6.60
C ILE A 129 -19.09 15.77 5.42
N GLY A 130 -18.97 17.09 5.47
CA GLY A 130 -19.12 17.99 4.34
C GLY A 130 -17.77 18.60 4.00
N VAL A 131 -17.44 18.70 2.72
CA VAL A 131 -16.19 19.29 2.22
C VAL A 131 -16.53 20.25 1.09
N GLN A 132 -16.20 21.51 1.25
CA GLN A 132 -16.28 22.50 0.19
C GLN A 132 -14.92 22.60 -0.51
N LEU A 133 -14.96 22.46 -1.83
CA LEU A 133 -13.82 22.58 -2.71
C LEU A 133 -13.94 23.87 -3.52
N VAL A 134 -12.85 24.63 -3.58
CA VAL A 134 -12.71 25.79 -4.47
C VAL A 134 -11.58 25.48 -5.44
N ASP A 135 -11.90 25.42 -6.73
CA ASP A 135 -10.95 25.07 -7.80
C ASP A 135 -10.22 23.74 -7.55
N GLY A 136 -10.91 22.79 -6.91
CA GLY A 136 -10.40 21.45 -6.59
C GLY A 136 -9.52 21.35 -5.34
N MET A 137 -9.35 22.44 -4.60
CA MET A 137 -8.68 22.46 -3.29
C MET A 137 -9.70 22.53 -2.16
N VAL A 138 -9.43 21.87 -1.04
CA VAL A 138 -10.32 21.95 0.14
C VAL A 138 -10.22 23.35 0.72
N ASN A 139 -11.37 24.04 0.77
CA ASN A 139 -11.51 25.38 1.34
C ASN A 139 -12.18 25.34 2.72
N HIS A 140 -13.13 24.45 2.90
CA HIS A 140 -13.85 24.24 4.16
C HIS A 140 -14.19 22.76 4.33
N PHE A 141 -14.19 22.27 5.57
CA PHE A 141 -14.80 21.01 5.90
C PHE A 141 -15.51 21.08 7.25
N SER A 142 -16.55 20.26 7.38
CA SER A 142 -17.32 20.08 8.60
C SER A 142 -17.48 18.60 8.86
N PHE A 143 -16.94 18.11 9.97
CA PHE A 143 -16.99 16.73 10.41
C PHE A 143 -17.89 16.61 11.63
N TYR A 144 -18.79 15.64 11.59
CA TYR A 144 -19.66 15.30 12.71
C TYR A 144 -19.67 13.79 12.93
N SER A 145 -19.47 13.35 14.16
CA SER A 145 -19.66 11.96 14.53
C SER A 145 -20.47 11.80 15.79
N LYS A 146 -21.17 10.67 15.88
CA LYS A 146 -21.97 10.27 17.02
C LYS A 146 -21.67 8.81 17.34
N ALA A 147 -21.29 8.55 18.57
CA ALA A 147 -21.15 7.22 19.14
C ALA A 147 -21.73 7.29 20.55
N LYS A 148 -23.03 7.01 20.70
CA LYS A 148 -23.78 7.28 21.93
C LYS A 148 -23.02 6.78 23.18
N PRO A 149 -22.97 7.60 24.26
CA PRO A 149 -23.63 8.91 24.43
C PRO A 149 -22.89 10.10 23.81
N ARG A 150 -21.80 9.86 23.06
CA ARG A 150 -20.82 10.88 22.69
C ARG A 150 -21.07 11.45 21.30
N THR A 151 -20.74 12.73 21.11
CA THR A 151 -20.80 13.45 19.83
C THR A 151 -19.54 14.28 19.65
N CYS A 152 -18.95 14.24 18.46
CA CYS A 152 -17.83 15.09 18.09
C CYS A 152 -18.22 15.97 16.92
N SER A 153 -17.83 17.24 16.95
CA SER A 153 -17.96 18.14 15.80
C SER A 153 -16.69 18.96 15.61
N ILE A 154 -16.16 18.94 14.38
CA ILE A 154 -14.98 19.71 13.99
C ILE A 154 -15.36 20.50 12.74
N ASP A 155 -15.15 21.80 12.77
CA ASP A 155 -15.36 22.67 11.62
C ASP A 155 -14.09 23.49 11.37
N ALA A 156 -13.64 23.52 10.12
CA ALA A 156 -12.50 24.33 9.73
C ALA A 156 -12.68 24.88 8.32
N ALA A 157 -12.59 26.20 8.20
CA ALA A 157 -12.47 26.95 6.96
C ALA A 157 -11.09 27.59 6.86
N ARG A 158 -10.57 27.79 5.63
CA ARG A 158 -9.27 28.46 5.39
C ARG A 158 -9.18 29.88 5.93
N ASP A 159 -10.31 30.58 5.96
CA ASP A 159 -10.49 31.92 6.50
C ASP A 159 -11.02 31.93 7.95
N GLY A 160 -10.99 30.77 8.62
CA GLY A 160 -11.46 30.61 9.99
C GLY A 160 -10.46 31.15 11.02
N ALA A 161 -10.96 31.72 12.11
CA ALA A 161 -10.13 32.27 13.19
C ALA A 161 -9.46 31.20 14.09
N PHE A 162 -9.95 29.96 14.06
CA PHE A 162 -9.62 28.90 15.03
C PHE A 162 -8.83 27.75 14.41
N ASN A 163 -8.21 27.97 13.25
CA ASN A 163 -7.38 26.97 12.59
C ASN A 163 -6.30 27.68 11.75
N HIS A 164 -5.25 26.95 11.42
CA HIS A 164 -4.19 27.42 10.55
C HIS A 164 -4.00 26.41 9.42
N TRP A 165 -4.00 26.90 8.18
CA TRP A 165 -3.86 26.08 6.99
C TRP A 165 -2.50 26.32 6.35
N GLU A 166 -1.82 25.22 6.07
CA GLU A 166 -0.56 25.21 5.33
C GLU A 166 -0.72 24.25 4.13
N ASP A 167 -0.46 24.74 2.93
CA ASP A 167 -0.50 23.91 1.73
C ASP A 167 0.78 23.07 1.64
N VAL A 168 0.63 21.75 1.58
CA VAL A 168 1.74 20.80 1.56
C VAL A 168 1.60 19.89 0.35
N GLY A 169 2.29 20.25 -0.74
CA GLY A 169 2.23 19.52 -2.01
C GLY A 169 0.82 19.51 -2.61
N ALA A 170 0.27 18.32 -2.86
CA ALA A 170 -1.09 18.14 -3.38
C ALA A 170 -2.19 18.13 -2.28
N GLY A 171 -1.85 18.54 -1.06
CA GLY A 171 -2.71 18.49 0.11
C GLY A 171 -2.59 19.74 0.98
N ALA A 172 -3.20 19.67 2.16
CA ALA A 172 -3.13 20.71 3.17
C ALA A 172 -2.92 20.10 4.55
N LYS A 173 -2.15 20.79 5.40
CA LYS A 173 -2.04 20.55 6.82
C LYS A 173 -2.89 21.59 7.53
N VAL A 174 -3.83 21.15 8.35
CA VAL A 174 -4.71 22.00 9.15
C VAL A 174 -4.34 21.81 10.61
N THR A 175 -3.74 22.83 11.20
CA THR A 175 -3.49 22.88 12.65
C THR A 175 -4.72 23.49 13.30
N LEU A 176 -5.29 22.78 14.27
CA LEU A 176 -6.46 23.23 15.03
C LEU A 176 -6.05 24.24 16.11
N ALA A 177 -7.01 25.03 16.60
CA ALA A 177 -6.80 26.01 17.67
C ALA A 177 -6.02 25.44 18.85
N GLU A 178 -5.15 26.27 19.45
CA GLU A 178 -4.34 25.91 20.61
C GLU A 178 -3.46 24.66 20.39
N GLU A 179 -3.11 24.36 19.12
CA GLU A 179 -2.35 23.18 18.71
C GLU A 179 -3.00 21.86 19.14
N LYS A 180 -4.32 21.86 19.33
CA LYS A 180 -5.12 20.71 19.81
C LYS A 180 -5.37 19.66 18.73
N GLY A 181 -4.43 19.47 17.83
CA GLY A 181 -4.45 18.46 16.79
C GLY A 181 -4.06 18.97 15.41
N VAL A 182 -3.69 18.01 14.58
CA VAL A 182 -3.34 18.24 13.18
C VAL A 182 -4.18 17.34 12.29
N LEU A 183 -4.80 17.92 11.26
CA LEU A 183 -5.41 17.17 10.17
C LEU A 183 -4.54 17.28 8.93
N LEU A 184 -4.27 16.14 8.31
CA LEU A 184 -3.62 16.10 7.00
C LEU A 184 -4.67 15.74 5.96
N ILE A 185 -4.85 16.63 5.01
CA ILE A 185 -5.78 16.50 3.90
C ILE A 185 -4.96 16.17 2.65
N LYS A 186 -5.15 14.99 2.09
CA LYS A 186 -4.48 14.57 0.86
C LYS A 186 -5.49 14.37 -0.26
N ARG A 187 -5.21 14.93 -1.43
CA ARG A 187 -5.98 14.61 -2.64
C ARG A 187 -5.57 13.23 -3.15
N MET A 188 -6.53 12.35 -3.36
CA MET A 188 -6.31 10.98 -3.85
C MET A 188 -7.20 10.70 -5.06
N GLY A 189 -6.67 10.90 -6.26
CA GLY A 189 -7.39 10.65 -7.52
C GLY A 189 -8.75 11.37 -7.57
N ARG A 190 -9.84 10.61 -7.37
CA ARG A 190 -11.23 11.09 -7.36
C ARG A 190 -11.75 11.48 -5.96
N GLY A 191 -10.92 11.53 -4.94
CA GLY A 191 -11.34 11.78 -3.57
C GLY A 191 -10.34 12.54 -2.73
N TYR A 192 -10.67 12.70 -1.46
CA TYR A 192 -9.86 13.35 -0.44
C TYR A 192 -9.76 12.43 0.76
N HIS A 193 -8.54 12.30 1.27
CA HIS A 193 -8.22 11.51 2.44
C HIS A 193 -7.82 12.44 3.57
N PHE A 194 -8.59 12.40 4.65
CA PHE A 194 -8.39 13.17 5.86
C PHE A 194 -7.75 12.24 6.90
N LEU A 195 -6.61 12.63 7.42
CA LEU A 195 -5.90 11.92 8.47
C LEU A 195 -5.86 12.79 9.72
N PHE A 196 -6.52 12.33 10.77
CA PHE A 196 -6.62 12.97 12.08
C PHE A 196 -5.46 12.48 12.93
N ARG A 197 -4.65 13.40 13.45
CA ARG A 197 -3.49 13.10 14.31
C ARG A 197 -3.56 13.91 15.59
N GLY A 198 -3.73 13.22 16.71
CA GLY A 198 -3.70 13.84 18.03
C GLY A 198 -4.78 14.90 18.23
N VAL A 199 -5.93 14.78 17.57
CA VAL A 199 -7.00 15.78 17.73
C VAL A 199 -7.62 15.63 19.11
N ASP A 200 -7.57 16.69 19.91
CA ASP A 200 -8.05 16.68 21.28
C ASP A 200 -9.55 16.40 21.34
N ARG A 201 -9.93 15.30 21.99
CA ARG A 201 -11.34 14.97 22.14
C ARG A 201 -12.02 15.89 23.13
N MET A 202 -11.29 16.52 24.05
CA MET A 202 -11.94 17.33 25.07
C MET A 202 -12.56 18.56 24.42
N ARG A 203 -11.77 19.26 23.58
CA ARG A 203 -12.25 20.41 22.83
C ARG A 203 -13.40 20.12 21.87
N TYR A 204 -13.35 19.00 21.15
CA TYR A 204 -14.25 18.74 20.01
C TYR A 204 -15.37 17.73 20.29
N CYS A 205 -15.19 16.88 21.31
CA CYS A 205 -16.10 15.79 21.64
C CYS A 205 -16.63 15.83 23.08
N GLY A 206 -16.15 16.73 23.93
CA GLY A 206 -16.58 16.76 25.33
C GLY A 206 -16.00 15.60 26.18
N MET A 207 -14.86 15.01 25.81
CA MET A 207 -14.29 13.86 26.54
C MET A 207 -12.76 13.78 26.44
N ASP A 208 -12.10 13.11 27.38
CA ASP A 208 -10.64 12.94 27.35
C ASP A 208 -10.14 12.06 26.18
N GLY A 209 -8.86 12.26 25.85
CA GLY A 209 -8.14 11.47 24.87
C GLY A 209 -7.95 12.17 23.54
N THR A 210 -7.43 11.43 22.55
CA THR A 210 -7.15 11.99 21.22
C THR A 210 -7.80 11.16 20.12
N ILE A 211 -8.20 11.81 19.03
CA ILE A 211 -8.67 11.16 17.81
C ILE A 211 -7.46 10.90 16.92
N ASN A 212 -7.24 9.63 16.62
CA ASN A 212 -6.30 9.17 15.61
C ASN A 212 -7.04 8.27 14.63
N GLY A 213 -7.02 8.61 13.35
CA GLY A 213 -7.75 7.85 12.35
C GLY A 213 -7.83 8.56 11.02
N SER A 214 -8.56 7.98 10.09
CA SER A 214 -8.71 8.53 8.76
C SER A 214 -10.13 8.45 8.23
N LEU A 215 -10.46 9.39 7.36
CA LEU A 215 -11.71 9.44 6.63
C LEU A 215 -11.43 9.69 5.16
N THR A 216 -12.02 8.90 4.27
CA THR A 216 -11.93 9.11 2.83
C THR A 216 -13.28 9.51 2.25
N VAL A 217 -13.30 10.64 1.52
CA VAL A 217 -14.43 11.14 0.75
C VAL A 217 -14.16 10.89 -0.72
N THR A 218 -15.03 10.14 -1.40
CA THR A 218 -14.90 9.88 -2.85
C THR A 218 -15.98 10.63 -3.62
N ARG A 219 -15.60 11.35 -4.68
CA ARG A 219 -16.55 12.06 -5.55
C ARG A 219 -17.57 11.12 -6.17
N GLY A 220 -18.85 11.42 -5.95
CA GLY A 220 -19.99 10.64 -6.42
C GLY A 220 -20.38 9.46 -5.52
N LYS A 221 -19.72 9.28 -4.37
CA LYS A 221 -20.14 8.31 -3.35
C LYS A 221 -20.75 9.01 -2.15
N ILE A 222 -21.91 8.51 -1.71
CA ILE A 222 -22.60 8.99 -0.50
C ILE A 222 -21.98 8.36 0.76
N GLN A 223 -21.32 7.20 0.64
CA GLN A 223 -20.72 6.52 1.78
C GLN A 223 -19.26 6.96 2.00
N CYS A 224 -18.88 7.24 3.25
CA CYS A 224 -17.50 7.49 3.64
C CYS A 224 -16.80 6.19 4.07
N ASP A 225 -15.50 6.09 3.79
CA ASP A 225 -14.63 5.08 4.40
C ASP A 225 -13.98 5.69 5.65
N VAL A 226 -14.33 5.17 6.82
CA VAL A 226 -13.87 5.68 8.13
C VAL A 226 -13.09 4.60 8.86
N GLN A 227 -11.94 4.96 9.42
CA GLN A 227 -11.07 4.06 10.16
C GLN A 227 -10.49 4.76 11.40
N GLY A 228 -10.54 4.14 12.59
CA GLY A 228 -9.93 4.67 13.82
C GLY A 228 -10.67 5.84 14.49
N ILE A 229 -11.37 6.69 13.72
CA ILE A 229 -12.04 7.90 14.26
C ILE A 229 -13.18 7.54 15.22
N MET A 230 -13.88 6.44 14.95
CA MET A 230 -15.04 5.97 15.71
C MET A 230 -14.68 4.90 16.75
N ASP A 231 -13.40 4.55 16.85
CA ASP A 231 -12.91 3.56 17.79
C ASP A 231 -12.67 4.32 19.09
N GLY A 232 -13.67 4.29 19.97
CA GLY A 232 -13.54 4.83 21.32
C GLY A 232 -12.33 4.17 22.00
N HIS A 233 -11.63 4.92 22.84
CA HIS A 233 -10.70 4.33 23.81
C HIS A 233 -11.42 3.19 24.54
N GLN A 234 -11.18 1.94 24.12
CA GLN A 234 -11.02 0.87 25.08
C GLN A 234 -9.68 1.19 25.76
N GLY A 235 -9.74 2.12 26.71
CA GLY A 235 -8.80 2.09 27.82
C GLY A 235 -9.19 0.95 28.73
#